data_AF-A0A522VJA7-F1
#
_entry.id   AF-A0A522VJA7-F1
#
_cell.length_a   1.000
_cell.length_b   1.000
_cell.length_c   1.000
_cell.angle_alpha   90.00
_cell.angle_beta   90.00
_cell.angle_gamma   90.00
#
_symmetry.space_group_name_H-M   'P 1'
#
loop_
_entity.id
_entity.type
_entity.pdbx_description
1 polymer ?
#
loop_
_entity_poly.entity_id
_entity_poly.type
_entity_poly.pdbx_seq_one_letter_code
_entity_poly.pdbx_strand_id
1 'polypeptide(L)'
;YDQIEVLGTTIDDAVGEAFDKVAKFYDIGFPGGVAIDKLSRSGNPRAFRFPRPSLHKGEAYYDVSYSGLKTAVIHQSEQFWDGKSERSLPNLAASFQKAAIDILVDRALAAAADNGLRRIVAGGGVAANSYLRERFAAEPGVEVIFPSLKLCTDNAAMVAGFGYHALREGKASDFSLNAEARVRMFKRKYP
;
A
#
# COMPACT_ATOMS: atom_id res chain seq x y z
N TYR A 1 15.77 16.86 -7.47
CA TYR A 1 14.58 16.06 -7.11
C TYR A 1 13.75 15.74 -8.36
N ASP A 2 14.41 15.57 -9.50
CA ASP A 2 13.82 15.92 -10.80
C ASP A 2 13.59 14.74 -11.73
N GLN A 3 14.02 13.55 -11.31
CA GLN A 3 13.79 12.31 -12.03
C GLN A 3 12.94 11.40 -11.17
N ILE A 4 11.68 11.25 -11.60
CA ILE A 4 10.73 10.32 -11.02
C ILE A 4 10.51 9.23 -12.05
N GLU A 5 10.79 8.00 -11.65
CA GLU A 5 10.48 6.81 -12.43
C GLU A 5 9.46 5.97 -11.67
N VAL A 6 8.39 5.59 -12.35
CA VAL A 6 7.36 4.71 -11.78
C VAL A 6 7.78 3.27 -12.02
N LEU A 7 8.37 2.67 -10.99
CA LEU A 7 8.84 1.28 -11.03
C LEU A 7 7.69 0.27 -10.97
N GLY A 8 6.61 0.56 -10.23
CA GLY A 8 5.46 -0.33 -10.11
C GLY A 8 4.21 0.42 -9.65
N THR A 9 3.05 -0.07 -10.06
CA THR A 9 1.73 0.45 -9.68
C THR A 9 0.79 -0.67 -9.26
N THR A 10 -0.38 -0.33 -8.74
CA THR A 10 -1.48 -1.31 -8.77
C THR A 10 -1.94 -1.51 -10.22
N ILE A 11 -2.28 -2.74 -10.58
CA ILE A 11 -2.94 -3.06 -11.86
C ILE A 11 -4.47 -3.17 -11.71
N ASP A 12 -4.98 -3.11 -10.48
CA ASP A 12 -6.42 -3.15 -10.17
C ASP A 12 -6.80 -2.24 -8.98
N ASP A 13 -7.32 -2.80 -7.90
CA ASP A 13 -7.69 -2.09 -6.68
C ASP A 13 -6.42 -1.55 -5.98
N ALA A 14 -6.49 -0.35 -5.41
CA ALA A 14 -5.45 0.09 -4.48
C ALA A 14 -5.53 -0.71 -3.17
N VAL A 15 -4.41 -0.82 -2.44
CA VAL A 15 -4.41 -1.52 -1.13
C VAL A 15 -5.42 -0.89 -0.16
N GLY A 16 -5.49 0.44 -0.05
CA GLY A 16 -6.46 1.11 0.82
C GLY A 16 -7.90 0.80 0.46
N GLU A 17 -8.22 0.73 -0.83
CA GLU A 17 -9.54 0.36 -1.34
C GLU A 17 -9.89 -1.10 -1.02
N ALA A 18 -8.92 -2.02 -1.11
CA ALA A 18 -9.13 -3.40 -0.70
C ALA A 18 -9.44 -3.50 0.81
N PHE A 19 -8.75 -2.73 1.65
CA PHE A 19 -9.07 -2.63 3.08
C PHE A 19 -10.48 -2.09 3.32
N ASP A 20 -10.88 -1.04 2.62
CA ASP A 20 -12.23 -0.46 2.77
C ASP A 20 -13.33 -1.44 2.31
N LYS A 21 -13.13 -2.16 1.21
CA LYS A 21 -14.09 -3.15 0.70
C LYS A 21 -14.23 -4.35 1.65
N VAL A 22 -13.12 -4.88 2.18
CA VAL A 22 -13.16 -5.98 3.16
C VAL A 22 -13.82 -5.51 4.46
N ALA A 23 -13.46 -4.34 4.97
CA ALA A 23 -14.06 -3.81 6.20
C ALA A 23 -15.56 -3.59 6.04
N LYS A 24 -16.00 -3.06 4.91
CA LYS A 24 -17.42 -2.87 4.59
C LYS A 24 -18.18 -4.19 4.49
N PHE A 25 -17.60 -5.22 3.88
CA PHE A 25 -18.27 -6.50 3.71
C PHE A 25 -18.53 -7.22 5.05
N TYR A 26 -17.58 -7.13 5.98
CA TYR A 26 -17.67 -7.74 7.31
C TYR A 26 -18.21 -6.82 8.40
N ASP A 27 -18.71 -5.63 8.04
CA ASP A 27 -19.22 -4.62 8.99
C ASP A 27 -18.22 -4.25 10.11
N ILE A 28 -16.94 -4.14 9.76
CA ILE A 28 -15.83 -3.85 10.70
C ILE A 28 -15.71 -2.34 10.97
N GLY A 29 -16.19 -1.49 10.06
CA GLY A 29 -16.21 -0.03 10.18
C GLY A 29 -15.42 0.72 9.07
N PHE A 30 -15.40 2.05 9.18
CA PHE A 30 -14.76 2.96 8.20
C PHE A 30 -14.00 4.10 8.91
N PRO A 31 -12.81 4.55 8.43
CA PRO A 31 -12.03 4.00 7.31
C PRO A 31 -11.53 2.58 7.57
N GLY A 32 -11.63 1.70 6.57
CA GLY A 32 -11.39 0.27 6.72
C GLY A 32 -9.94 -0.06 7.05
N GLY A 33 -8.99 0.73 6.54
CA GLY A 33 -7.57 0.62 6.91
C GLY A 33 -7.32 0.71 8.42
N VAL A 34 -7.96 1.67 9.09
CA VAL A 34 -7.81 1.88 10.54
C VAL A 34 -8.59 0.84 11.33
N ALA A 35 -9.80 0.49 10.88
CA ALA A 35 -10.66 -0.46 11.58
C ALA A 35 -10.06 -1.88 11.57
N ILE A 36 -9.58 -2.34 10.40
CA ILE A 36 -8.89 -3.62 10.26
C ILE A 36 -7.58 -3.63 11.05
N ASP A 37 -6.80 -2.54 11.06
CA ASP A 37 -5.56 -2.47 11.84
C ASP A 37 -5.76 -2.55 13.35
N LYS A 38 -6.89 -2.06 13.86
CA LYS A 38 -7.24 -2.23 15.27
C LYS A 38 -7.67 -3.67 15.56
N LEU A 39 -8.54 -4.22 14.70
CA LEU A 39 -9.11 -5.54 14.88
C LEU A 39 -8.08 -6.67 14.71
N SER A 40 -7.09 -6.49 13.83
CA SER A 40 -6.05 -7.49 13.57
C SER A 40 -5.14 -7.76 14.78
N ARG A 41 -5.00 -6.80 15.71
CA ARG A 41 -4.07 -6.90 16.85
C ARG A 41 -4.40 -8.03 17.82
N SER A 42 -5.66 -8.44 17.89
CA SER A 42 -6.12 -9.57 18.70
C SER A 42 -6.26 -10.86 17.90
N GLY A 43 -5.87 -10.86 16.61
CA GLY A 43 -5.99 -12.00 15.72
C GLY A 43 -4.67 -12.73 15.47
N ASN A 44 -4.78 -14.01 15.12
CA ASN A 44 -3.70 -14.82 14.58
C ASN A 44 -3.57 -14.55 13.05
N PRO A 45 -2.46 -13.94 12.59
CA PRO A 45 -2.25 -13.63 11.17
C PRO A 45 -1.97 -14.87 10.30
N ARG A 46 -1.95 -16.08 10.89
CA ARG A 46 -1.75 -17.35 10.19
C ARG A 46 -3.00 -18.22 10.13
N ALA A 47 -4.13 -17.74 10.66
CA ALA A 47 -5.39 -18.48 10.69
C ALA A 47 -5.97 -18.72 9.28
N PHE A 48 -5.75 -17.76 8.37
CA PHE A 48 -6.13 -17.87 6.96
C PHE A 48 -4.90 -17.62 6.06
N ARG A 49 -4.63 -18.52 5.13
CA ARG A 49 -3.49 -18.46 4.20
C ARG A 49 -3.94 -17.94 2.84
N PHE A 50 -4.27 -16.65 2.80
CA PHE A 50 -4.77 -16.03 1.57
C PHE A 50 -3.75 -16.05 0.43
N PRO A 51 -4.22 -16.09 -0.83
CA PRO A 51 -3.36 -16.20 -1.99
C PRO A 51 -2.60 -14.89 -2.20
N ARG A 52 -1.39 -15.00 -2.76
CA ARG A 52 -0.65 -13.85 -3.29
C ARG A 52 -0.88 -13.77 -4.80
N PRO A 53 -0.99 -12.56 -5.39
CA PRO A 53 -1.16 -12.41 -6.83
C PRO A 53 0.07 -12.96 -7.55
N SER A 54 -0.16 -13.87 -8.50
CA SER A 54 0.87 -14.38 -9.40
C SER A 54 1.03 -13.43 -10.58
N LEU A 55 1.66 -12.28 -10.34
CA LEU A 55 2.03 -11.35 -11.41
C LEU A 55 3.23 -11.95 -12.17
N HIS A 56 3.09 -12.05 -13.50
CA HIS A 56 4.09 -12.67 -14.37
C HIS A 56 5.45 -11.97 -14.27
N LYS A 57 6.53 -12.74 -14.46
CA LYS A 57 7.89 -12.22 -14.57
C LYS A 57 8.01 -11.35 -15.83
N GLY A 58 8.66 -10.19 -15.73
CA GLY A 58 8.81 -9.24 -16.83
C GLY A 58 8.48 -7.83 -16.39
N GLU A 59 7.82 -7.06 -17.24
CA GLU A 59 7.55 -5.64 -17.02
C GLU A 59 6.68 -5.38 -15.77
N ALA A 60 5.78 -6.28 -15.40
CA ALA A 60 4.94 -6.12 -14.21
C ALA A 60 5.60 -6.56 -12.89
N TYR A 61 6.93 -6.73 -12.84
CA TYR A 61 7.61 -7.36 -11.71
C TYR A 61 7.41 -6.65 -10.36
N TYR A 62 7.33 -5.32 -10.35
CA TYR A 62 7.09 -4.52 -9.14
C TYR A 62 5.61 -4.15 -8.93
N ASP A 63 4.72 -4.56 -9.83
CA ASP A 63 3.31 -4.24 -9.69
C ASP A 63 2.67 -5.04 -8.55
N VAL A 64 1.51 -4.56 -8.12
CA VAL A 64 0.67 -5.18 -7.09
C VAL A 64 -0.76 -5.33 -7.59
N SER A 65 -1.47 -6.32 -7.04
CA SER A 65 -2.88 -6.60 -7.35
C SER A 65 -3.57 -7.05 -6.07
N TYR A 66 -4.73 -6.46 -5.80
CA TYR A 66 -5.52 -6.70 -4.59
C TYR A 66 -6.93 -7.20 -4.89
N SER A 67 -7.39 -7.14 -6.14
CA SER A 67 -8.73 -7.61 -6.52
C SER A 67 -8.95 -9.09 -6.18
N GLY A 68 -7.98 -9.95 -6.51
CA GLY A 68 -8.00 -11.39 -6.20
C GLY A 68 -7.93 -11.67 -4.70
N LEU A 69 -7.08 -10.95 -3.96
CA LEU A 69 -6.98 -11.06 -2.51
C LEU A 69 -8.30 -10.69 -1.83
N LYS A 70 -8.91 -9.56 -2.23
CA LYS A 70 -10.22 -9.13 -1.75
C LYS A 70 -11.28 -10.21 -2.00
N THR A 71 -11.36 -10.73 -3.23
CA THR A 71 -12.32 -11.80 -3.58
C THR A 71 -12.09 -13.05 -2.73
N ALA A 72 -10.84 -13.45 -2.54
CA ALA A 72 -10.48 -14.60 -1.70
C ALA A 72 -10.93 -14.42 -0.26
N VAL A 73 -10.76 -13.23 0.31
CA VAL A 73 -11.14 -12.92 1.68
C VAL A 73 -12.67 -12.91 1.84
N ILE A 74 -13.37 -12.20 0.96
CA ILE A 74 -14.81 -11.98 1.04
C ILE A 74 -15.61 -13.25 0.73
N HIS A 75 -15.21 -14.00 -0.30
CA HIS A 75 -16.04 -15.08 -0.86
C HIS A 75 -15.46 -16.48 -0.65
N GLN A 76 -14.16 -16.61 -0.32
CA GLN A 76 -13.46 -17.89 -0.33
C GLN A 76 -12.65 -18.13 0.95
N SER A 77 -12.89 -17.37 2.02
CA SER A 77 -12.08 -17.46 3.24
C SER A 77 -12.04 -18.87 3.84
N GLU A 78 -13.10 -19.67 3.69
CA GLU A 78 -13.11 -21.07 4.11
C GLU A 78 -12.04 -21.92 3.43
N GLN A 79 -11.73 -21.66 2.15
CA GLN A 79 -10.73 -22.42 1.40
C GLN A 79 -9.30 -22.14 1.89
N PHE A 80 -9.10 -20.99 2.54
CA PHE A 80 -7.80 -20.55 3.03
C PHE A 80 -7.64 -20.76 4.54
N TRP A 81 -8.68 -21.22 5.24
CA TRP A 81 -8.61 -21.49 6.67
C TRP A 81 -7.65 -22.64 6.99
N ASP A 82 -6.88 -22.52 8.07
CA ASP A 82 -5.87 -23.51 8.49
C ASP A 82 -6.46 -24.80 9.08
N GLY A 83 -7.79 -24.85 9.28
CA GLY A 83 -8.49 -25.99 9.86
C GLY A 83 -8.39 -26.10 11.39
N LYS A 84 -7.71 -25.17 12.06
CA LYS A 84 -7.35 -25.27 13.48
C LYS A 84 -7.68 -24.02 14.29
N SER A 85 -7.42 -22.85 13.72
CA SER A 85 -7.65 -21.56 14.37
C SER A 85 -9.13 -21.24 14.46
N GLU A 86 -9.55 -20.47 15.46
CA GLU A 86 -10.92 -19.97 15.55
C GLU A 86 -11.30 -19.15 14.30
N ARG A 87 -12.51 -19.37 13.77
CA ARG A 87 -13.03 -18.61 12.63
C ARG A 87 -13.62 -17.27 13.08
N SER A 88 -12.78 -16.42 13.65
CA SER A 88 -13.17 -15.11 14.18
C SER A 88 -12.80 -13.96 13.23
N LEU A 89 -13.52 -12.85 13.31
CA LEU A 89 -13.21 -11.64 12.55
C LEU A 89 -11.79 -11.08 12.85
N PRO A 90 -11.28 -11.08 14.10
CA PRO A 90 -9.87 -10.75 14.37
C PRO A 90 -8.88 -11.61 13.58
N ASN A 91 -9.07 -12.94 13.54
CA ASN A 91 -8.19 -13.84 12.81
C ASN A 91 -8.23 -13.61 11.29
N LEU A 92 -9.42 -13.35 10.75
CA LEU A 92 -9.60 -13.00 9.34
C LEU A 92 -8.94 -11.65 9.01
N ALA A 93 -9.18 -10.63 9.84
CA ALA A 93 -8.59 -9.29 9.69
C ALA A 93 -7.06 -9.33 9.77
N ALA A 94 -6.49 -10.07 10.72
CA ALA A 94 -5.04 -10.24 10.86
C ALA A 94 -4.42 -10.97 9.67
N SER A 95 -5.05 -12.04 9.20
CA SER A 95 -4.58 -12.81 8.06
C SER A 95 -4.68 -12.01 6.75
N PHE A 96 -5.76 -11.24 6.56
CA PHE A 96 -5.92 -10.34 5.42
C PHE A 96 -4.90 -9.19 5.47
N GLN A 97 -4.77 -8.50 6.60
CA GLN A 97 -3.80 -7.42 6.78
C GLN A 97 -2.39 -7.92 6.46
N LYS A 98 -2.02 -9.10 6.98
CA LYS A 98 -0.75 -9.72 6.68
C LYS A 98 -0.55 -9.92 5.19
N ALA A 99 -1.48 -10.59 4.51
CA ALA A 99 -1.37 -10.88 3.08
C ALA A 99 -1.26 -9.59 2.24
N ALA A 100 -2.09 -8.60 2.51
CA ALA A 100 -2.11 -7.34 1.77
C ALA A 100 -0.81 -6.54 1.95
N ILE A 101 -0.31 -6.43 3.19
CA ILE A 101 0.92 -5.69 3.48
C ILE A 101 2.16 -6.45 2.98
N ASP A 102 2.21 -7.77 3.13
CA ASP A 102 3.31 -8.59 2.58
C ASP A 102 3.49 -8.34 1.08
N ILE A 103 2.40 -8.31 0.30
CA ILE A 103 2.46 -8.04 -1.15
C ILE A 103 3.17 -6.71 -1.42
N LEU A 104 2.80 -5.65 -0.71
CA LEU A 104 3.38 -4.31 -0.92
C LEU A 104 4.85 -4.25 -0.51
N VAL A 105 5.17 -4.78 0.68
CA VAL A 105 6.53 -4.74 1.25
C VAL A 105 7.48 -5.54 0.38
N ASP A 106 7.11 -6.76 -0.01
CA ASP A 106 7.97 -7.64 -0.81
C ASP A 106 8.31 -6.98 -2.17
N ARG A 107 7.35 -6.28 -2.80
CA ARG A 107 7.60 -5.53 -4.05
C ARG A 107 8.45 -4.29 -3.84
N ALA A 108 8.22 -3.53 -2.77
CA ALA A 108 9.01 -2.33 -2.46
C ALA A 108 10.47 -2.67 -2.16
N LEU A 109 10.72 -3.77 -1.43
CA LEU A 109 12.06 -4.25 -1.14
C LEU A 109 12.76 -4.78 -2.38
N ALA A 110 12.07 -5.52 -3.24
CA ALA A 110 12.61 -5.97 -4.53
C ALA A 110 13.03 -4.76 -5.40
N ALA A 111 12.15 -3.77 -5.54
CA ALA A 111 12.44 -2.55 -6.27
C ALA A 111 13.64 -1.79 -5.68
N ALA A 112 13.75 -1.73 -4.35
CA ALA A 112 14.89 -1.09 -3.72
C ALA A 112 16.21 -1.84 -3.98
N ALA A 113 16.20 -3.18 -3.82
CA ALA A 113 17.37 -4.02 -4.02
C ALA A 113 17.88 -3.98 -5.47
N ASP A 114 16.99 -4.18 -6.44
CA ASP A 114 17.34 -4.25 -7.86
C ASP A 114 17.87 -2.91 -8.41
N ASN A 115 17.52 -1.80 -7.77
CA ASN A 115 17.98 -0.45 -8.14
C ASN A 115 19.09 0.08 -7.22
N GLY A 116 19.62 -0.74 -6.30
CA GLY A 116 20.67 -0.32 -5.37
C GLY A 116 20.27 0.79 -4.39
N LEU A 117 18.96 0.96 -4.14
CA LEU A 117 18.41 1.96 -3.24
C LEU A 117 18.47 1.45 -1.80
N ARG A 118 18.93 2.31 -0.88
CA ARG A 118 19.04 2.00 0.55
C ARG A 118 18.00 2.69 1.41
N ARG A 119 17.10 3.46 0.80
CA ARG A 119 16.09 4.25 1.51
C ARG A 119 14.73 4.11 0.84
N ILE A 120 13.72 3.79 1.64
CA ILE A 120 12.32 3.78 1.24
C ILE A 120 11.58 4.87 2.02
N VAL A 121 10.77 5.67 1.33
CA VAL A 121 9.87 6.63 1.96
C VAL A 121 8.44 6.17 1.74
N ALA A 122 7.70 5.95 2.83
CA ALA A 122 6.31 5.47 2.77
C ALA A 122 5.32 6.58 3.10
N GLY A 123 4.54 7.01 2.10
CA GLY A 123 3.45 7.99 2.24
C GLY A 123 2.07 7.37 1.98
N GLY A 124 1.01 8.12 2.25
CA GLY A 124 -0.38 7.69 2.08
C GLY A 124 -1.01 7.08 3.32
N GLY A 125 -2.34 6.91 3.32
CA GLY A 125 -3.10 6.43 4.48
C GLY A 125 -2.67 5.05 4.99
N VAL A 126 -2.29 4.14 4.09
CA VAL A 126 -1.81 2.80 4.47
C VAL A 126 -0.43 2.84 5.15
N ALA A 127 0.35 3.92 4.99
CA ALA A 127 1.60 4.12 5.73
C ALA A 127 1.40 4.25 7.25
N ALA A 128 0.15 4.46 7.72
CA ALA A 128 -0.20 4.47 9.13
C ALA A 128 -0.40 3.06 9.73
N ASN A 129 -0.47 2.02 8.90
CA ASN A 129 -0.73 0.63 9.32
C ASN A 129 0.40 0.11 10.23
N SER A 130 0.03 -0.52 11.35
CA SER A 130 0.99 -0.94 12.36
C SER A 130 1.87 -2.09 11.88
N TYR A 131 1.27 -3.09 11.23
CA TYR A 131 2.00 -4.24 10.67
C TYR A 131 2.93 -3.84 9.51
N LEU A 132 2.55 -2.86 8.68
CA LEU A 132 3.45 -2.31 7.65
C LEU A 132 4.74 -1.74 8.26
N ARG A 133 4.60 -0.95 9.32
CA ARG A 133 5.74 -0.33 10.03
C ARG A 133 6.60 -1.38 10.70
N GLU A 134 5.99 -2.34 11.38
CA GLU A 134 6.67 -3.48 12.00
C GLU A 134 7.47 -4.27 10.96
N ARG A 135 6.86 -4.58 9.81
CA ARG A 135 7.49 -5.35 8.75
C ARG A 135 8.68 -4.65 8.15
N PHE A 136 8.57 -3.37 7.82
CA PHE A 136 9.71 -2.60 7.33
C PHE A 136 10.81 -2.45 8.38
N ALA A 137 10.47 -2.33 9.67
CA ALA A 137 11.47 -2.26 10.74
C ALA A 137 12.28 -3.56 10.91
N ALA A 138 11.74 -4.69 10.42
CA ALA A 138 12.40 -5.99 10.46
C ALA A 138 13.38 -6.23 9.29
N GLU A 139 13.53 -5.29 8.36
CA GLU A 139 14.35 -5.45 7.15
C GLU A 139 15.73 -4.75 7.31
N PRO A 140 16.77 -5.47 7.78
CA PRO A 140 18.09 -4.87 7.94
C PRO A 140 18.69 -4.52 6.56
N GLY A 141 19.14 -3.28 6.39
CA GLY A 141 19.83 -2.83 5.17
C GLY A 141 19.08 -1.79 4.34
N VAL A 142 17.82 -1.48 4.70
CA VAL A 142 17.06 -0.37 4.12
C VAL A 142 16.57 0.57 5.21
N GLU A 143 16.89 1.85 5.07
CA GLU A 143 16.33 2.91 5.91
C GLU A 143 14.90 3.22 5.45
N VAL A 144 13.92 3.01 6.33
CA VAL A 144 12.52 3.30 6.01
C VAL A 144 12.06 4.55 6.75
N ILE A 145 11.66 5.57 6.00
CA ILE A 145 11.16 6.83 6.53
C ILE A 145 9.64 6.86 6.40
N PHE A 146 8.98 7.05 7.54
CA PHE A 146 7.56 7.35 7.60
C PHE A 146 7.38 8.81 8.03
N PRO A 147 6.70 9.65 7.25
CA PRO A 147 6.26 10.95 7.72
C PRO A 147 5.42 10.82 9.00
N SER A 148 5.29 11.93 9.74
CA SER A 148 4.33 11.96 10.85
C SER A 148 2.93 11.62 10.34
N LEU A 149 2.12 10.93 11.14
CA LEU A 149 0.80 10.44 10.71
C LEU A 149 -0.09 11.57 10.15
N LYS A 150 0.03 12.80 10.68
CA LYS A 150 -0.69 14.00 10.22
C LYS A 150 -0.28 14.45 8.81
N LEU A 151 0.89 14.04 8.34
CA LEU A 151 1.43 14.36 7.02
C LEU A 151 1.32 13.19 6.03
N CYS A 152 0.90 12.00 6.48
CA CYS A 152 0.74 10.83 5.61
C CYS A 152 -0.54 10.90 4.75
N THR A 153 -1.58 11.56 5.23
CA THR A 153 -2.84 11.77 4.47
C THR A 153 -2.78 13.05 3.66
N ASP A 154 -3.60 13.17 2.61
CA ASP A 154 -3.65 14.36 1.75
C ASP A 154 -3.85 15.64 2.57
N ASN A 155 -2.96 16.61 2.38
CA ASN A 155 -2.97 17.87 3.12
C ASN A 155 -2.34 19.01 2.31
N ALA A 156 -2.70 20.26 2.61
CA ALA A 156 -2.14 21.42 1.90
C ALA A 156 -0.66 21.68 2.21
N ALA A 157 -0.12 21.17 3.33
CA ALA A 157 1.27 21.38 3.71
C ALA A 157 2.25 20.70 2.75
N MET A 158 1.92 19.51 2.23
CA MET A 158 2.74 18.84 1.21
C MET A 158 2.77 19.64 -0.11
N VAL A 159 1.64 20.25 -0.50
CA VAL A 159 1.53 21.09 -1.70
C VAL A 159 2.36 22.36 -1.54
N ALA A 160 2.24 23.03 -0.39
CA ALA A 160 3.02 24.22 -0.08
C ALA A 160 4.53 23.93 -0.01
N GLY A 161 4.92 22.81 0.60
CA GLY A 161 6.31 22.37 0.67
C GLY A 161 6.91 22.13 -0.72
N PHE A 162 6.20 21.39 -1.59
CA PHE A 162 6.62 21.19 -2.97
C PHE A 162 6.71 22.51 -3.74
N GLY A 163 5.67 23.36 -3.64
CA GLY A 163 5.63 24.66 -4.31
C GLY A 163 6.78 25.59 -3.90
N TYR A 164 7.12 25.63 -2.61
CA TYR A 164 8.27 26.38 -2.11
C TYR A 164 9.58 25.95 -2.76
N HIS A 165 9.85 24.65 -2.84
CA HIS A 165 11.06 24.13 -3.48
C HIS A 165 11.06 24.39 -4.99
N ALA A 166 9.93 24.20 -5.67
CA ALA A 166 9.80 24.50 -7.10
C ALA A 166 10.07 25.98 -7.42
N LEU A 167 9.47 26.90 -6.66
CA LEU A 167 9.69 28.34 -6.84
C LEU A 167 11.14 28.76 -6.59
N ARG A 168 11.81 28.17 -5.60
CA ARG A 168 13.23 28.41 -5.33
C ARG A 168 14.15 27.97 -6.48
N GLU A 169 13.73 26.99 -7.26
CA GLU A 169 14.42 26.52 -8.45
C GLU A 169 13.99 27.28 -9.72
N GLY A 170 13.18 28.34 -9.59
CA GLY A 170 12.68 29.11 -10.71
C GLY A 170 11.58 28.41 -11.52
N LYS A 171 11.02 27.31 -11.00
CA LYS A 171 9.91 26.59 -11.63
C LYS A 171 8.59 27.21 -11.18
N ALA A 172 7.90 27.88 -12.11
CA ALA A 172 6.56 28.41 -11.90
C ALA A 172 5.70 28.08 -13.12
N SER A 173 4.41 27.86 -12.89
CA SER A 173 3.42 27.71 -13.95
C SER A 173 2.83 29.07 -14.32
N ASP A 174 2.45 29.25 -15.58
CA ASP A 174 1.75 30.44 -16.03
C ASP A 174 0.26 30.44 -15.60
N PHE A 175 -0.42 31.57 -15.83
CA PHE A 175 -1.83 31.76 -15.46
C PHE A 175 -2.82 30.95 -16.33
N SER A 176 -2.37 30.30 -17.40
CA SER A 176 -3.21 29.47 -18.25
C SER A 176 -3.19 27.99 -17.83
N LEU A 177 -2.40 27.62 -16.82
CA LEU A 177 -2.36 26.25 -16.30
C LEU A 177 -3.76 25.79 -15.90
N ASN A 178 -4.19 24.68 -16.49
CA ASN A 178 -5.47 24.07 -16.21
C ASN A 178 -5.33 22.83 -15.32
N ALA A 179 -6.42 22.42 -14.67
CA ALA A 179 -6.45 21.20 -13.88
C ALA A 179 -6.38 19.96 -14.78
N GLU A 180 -5.47 19.04 -14.48
CA GLU A 180 -5.40 17.73 -15.12
C GLU A 180 -5.86 16.64 -14.16
N ALA A 181 -7.00 16.01 -14.45
CA ALA A 181 -7.50 14.87 -13.67
C ALA A 181 -6.59 13.63 -13.78
N ARG A 182 -5.69 13.59 -14.78
CA ARG A 182 -4.76 12.47 -15.02
C ARG A 182 -3.38 13.01 -15.38
N VAL A 183 -2.54 13.19 -14.37
CA VAL A 183 -1.16 13.66 -14.54
C VAL A 183 -0.31 12.56 -15.17
N ARG A 184 0.10 12.76 -16.43
CA ARG A 184 0.80 11.73 -17.23
C ARG A 184 2.16 11.31 -16.66
N MET A 185 2.82 12.19 -15.90
CA MET A 185 4.12 11.94 -15.28
C MET A 185 4.12 10.72 -14.35
N PHE A 186 2.98 10.42 -13.71
CA PHE A 186 2.85 9.30 -12.77
C PHE A 186 2.22 8.06 -13.40
N LYS A 187 2.00 8.07 -14.72
CA LYS A 187 1.45 6.90 -15.42
C LYS A 187 2.59 5.97 -15.84
N ARG A 188 2.56 4.74 -15.34
CA ARG A 188 3.44 3.69 -15.85
C ARG A 188 3.12 3.45 -17.34
N LYS A 189 4.14 3.53 -18.18
CA LYS A 189 4.05 3.13 -19.58
C LYS A 189 4.45 1.66 -19.65
N TYR A 190 3.49 0.79 -19.95
CA TYR A 190 3.82 -0.53 -20.47
C TYR A 190 4.19 -0.34 -21.95
N PRO A 191 5.26 -0.99 -22.46
CA PRO A 191 5.55 -1.02 -23.90
C PRO A 191 4.41 -1.64 -24.72
#